data_AF-A0A1M4L211-F1
#
_entry.id   AF-A0A1M4L211-F1
#
_cell.length_a   1.000
_cell.length_b   1.000
_cell.length_c   1.000
_cell.angle_alpha   90.00
_cell.angle_beta   90.00
_cell.angle_gamma   90.00
#
_symmetry.space_group_name_H-M   'P 1'
#
loop_
_entity.id
_entity.type
_entity.pdbx_description
1 polymer ?
#
loop_
_entity_poly.entity_id
_entity_poly.type
_entity_poly.pdbx_seq_one_letter_code
_entity_poly.pdbx_strand_id
1 'polypeptide(L)'
;MQGWFGSRERLLQLRSKLPAQDERIAQLDTRLRFLQTIEHDFDRREADALKTDPQPRAPHLERLLAMNGLACVAAPKRLPSEGDRGNRGRLFEVRIDHMPQSNGNLPAPWFVHVHTEKPVTPAALRSLPYKDFTAVHLKTAREVNLGSRWEEVMHALGHTDAKVHRATIGSKLLGQLWKAGSGG
;
A
#
# COMPACT_ATOMS: atom_id res chain seq x y z
N MET A 1 -10.36 9.71 -15.72
CA MET A 1 -9.95 8.35 -16.11
C MET A 1 -11.12 7.72 -16.82
N GLN A 2 -10.93 7.12 -18.00
CA GLN A 2 -11.94 6.22 -18.54
C GLN A 2 -11.91 4.95 -17.68
N GLY A 3 -13.06 4.49 -17.19
CA GLY A 3 -13.16 3.21 -16.48
C GLY A 3 -12.73 2.06 -17.39
N TRP A 4 -12.31 0.94 -16.78
CA TRP A 4 -11.82 -0.26 -17.48
C TRP A 4 -12.81 -0.81 -18.52
N PHE A 5 -14.11 -0.55 -18.37
CA PHE A 5 -15.19 -1.11 -19.19
C PHE A 5 -15.88 -0.07 -20.08
N GLY A 6 -15.21 1.06 -20.35
CA GLY A 6 -15.79 2.22 -21.04
C GLY A 6 -16.48 3.19 -20.06
N SER A 7 -16.99 4.31 -20.56
CA SER A 7 -17.60 5.30 -19.68
C SER A 7 -19.03 4.90 -19.32
N ARG A 8 -19.19 4.30 -18.14
CA ARG A 8 -20.46 4.29 -17.40
C ARG A 8 -21.15 5.66 -17.46
N GLU A 9 -20.37 6.73 -17.42
CA GLU A 9 -20.80 8.12 -17.60
C GLU A 9 -21.49 8.34 -18.96
N ARG A 10 -21.01 7.76 -20.05
CA ARG A 10 -21.65 7.86 -21.37
C ARG A 10 -22.97 7.11 -21.42
N LEU A 11 -23.07 5.95 -20.76
CA LEU A 11 -24.35 5.24 -20.67
C LEU A 11 -25.36 5.98 -19.81
N LEU A 12 -24.92 6.60 -18.71
CA LEU A 12 -25.74 7.49 -17.88
C LEU A 12 -26.20 8.73 -18.67
N GLN A 13 -25.32 9.35 -19.46
CA GLN A 13 -25.65 10.47 -20.33
C GLN A 13 -26.62 10.09 -21.45
N LEU A 14 -26.51 8.88 -22.01
CA LEU A 14 -27.46 8.39 -23.00
C LEU A 14 -28.83 8.15 -22.37
N ARG A 15 -28.86 7.52 -21.18
CA ARG A 15 -30.09 7.30 -20.42
C ARG A 15 -30.79 8.61 -20.09
N SER A 16 -30.06 9.64 -19.66
CA SER A 16 -30.64 10.94 -19.29
C SER A 16 -31.24 11.73 -20.46
N LYS A 17 -30.96 11.32 -21.71
CA LYS A 17 -31.50 11.94 -22.92
C LYS A 17 -32.75 11.23 -23.46
N LEU A 18 -33.13 10.10 -22.87
CA LEU A 18 -34.30 9.34 -23.29
C LEU A 18 -35.57 9.79 -22.53
N PRO A 19 -36.74 9.81 -23.20
CA PRO A 19 -38.03 9.99 -22.53
C PRO A 19 -38.28 8.88 -21.49
N ALA A 20 -38.95 9.20 -20.39
CA ALA A 20 -39.12 8.27 -19.24
C ALA A 20 -39.80 6.92 -19.58
N GLN A 21 -40.56 6.84 -20.66
CA GLN A 21 -41.28 5.63 -21.10
C GLN A 21 -40.57 4.89 -22.24
N ASP A 22 -39.34 5.28 -22.59
CA ASP A 22 -38.59 4.66 -23.68
C ASP A 22 -38.10 3.26 -23.29
N GLU A 23 -38.46 2.26 -24.09
CA GLU A 23 -38.14 0.84 -23.84
C GLU A 23 -36.63 0.58 -23.74
N ARG A 24 -35.79 1.42 -24.36
CA ARG A 24 -34.32 1.31 -24.29
C ARG A 24 -33.77 1.62 -22.90
N ILE A 25 -34.52 2.33 -22.04
CA ILE A 25 -34.12 2.62 -20.67
C ILE A 25 -33.91 1.31 -19.89
N ALA A 26 -34.79 0.32 -20.04
CA ALA A 26 -34.66 -0.96 -19.34
C ALA A 26 -33.39 -1.73 -19.76
N GLN A 27 -33.04 -1.67 -21.05
CA GLN A 27 -31.81 -2.26 -21.57
C GLN A 27 -30.56 -1.54 -21.05
N LEU A 28 -30.58 -0.20 -21.02
CA LEU A 28 -29.48 0.60 -20.47
C LEU A 28 -29.29 0.37 -18.97
N ASP A 29 -30.38 0.29 -18.19
CA ASP A 29 -30.33 0.02 -16.76
C ASP A 29 -29.75 -1.37 -16.46
N THR A 30 -30.12 -2.36 -17.28
CA THR A 30 -29.54 -3.70 -17.20
C THR A 30 -28.04 -3.69 -17.46
N ARG A 31 -27.59 -2.99 -18.52
CA ARG A 31 -26.16 -2.84 -18.82
C ARG A 31 -25.41 -2.09 -17.72
N LEU A 32 -25.99 -1.01 -17.19
CA LEU A 32 -25.41 -0.23 -16.10
C LEU A 32 -25.23 -1.07 -14.83
N ARG A 33 -26.21 -1.92 -14.49
CA ARG A 33 -26.07 -2.87 -13.37
C ARG A 33 -24.95 -3.88 -13.60
N PHE A 34 -24.88 -4.48 -14.79
CA PHE A 34 -23.81 -5.43 -15.10
C PHE A 34 -22.42 -4.78 -15.03
N LEU A 35 -22.26 -3.59 -15.58
CA LEU A 35 -20.99 -2.86 -15.49
C LEU A 35 -20.61 -2.56 -14.04
N GLN A 36 -21.57 -2.15 -13.21
CA GLN A 36 -21.33 -1.93 -11.78
C GLN A 36 -20.89 -3.21 -11.06
N THR A 37 -21.51 -4.36 -11.35
CA THR A 37 -21.10 -5.65 -10.78
C THR A 37 -19.68 -6.01 -11.19
N ILE A 38 -19.34 -5.86 -12.48
CA ILE A 38 -18.01 -6.19 -12.99
C ILE A 38 -16.96 -5.25 -12.41
N GLU A 39 -17.22 -3.94 -12.36
CA GLU A 39 -16.33 -2.95 -11.74
C GLU A 39 -16.07 -3.29 -10.27
N HIS A 40 -17.12 -3.61 -9.52
CA HIS A 40 -16.99 -4.00 -8.12
C HIS A 40 -16.17 -5.27 -7.94
N ASP A 41 -16.42 -6.30 -8.74
CA ASP A 41 -15.65 -7.54 -8.71
C ASP A 41 -14.18 -7.34 -9.12
N PHE A 42 -13.93 -6.44 -10.07
CA PHE A 42 -12.59 -6.11 -10.50
C PHE A 42 -11.82 -5.39 -9.39
N ASP A 43 -12.38 -4.32 -8.83
CA ASP A 43 -11.75 -3.59 -7.71
C ASP A 43 -11.48 -4.52 -6.53
N ARG A 44 -12.42 -5.42 -6.23
CA ARG A 44 -12.29 -6.42 -5.19
C ARG A 44 -11.10 -7.38 -5.44
N ARG A 45 -10.98 -7.92 -6.65
CA ARG A 45 -9.87 -8.81 -7.03
C ARG A 45 -8.53 -8.07 -7.11
N GLU A 46 -8.53 -6.83 -7.57
CA GLU A 46 -7.34 -5.98 -7.61
C GLU A 46 -6.83 -5.75 -6.18
N ALA A 47 -7.70 -5.33 -5.25
CA ALA A 47 -7.32 -5.13 -3.86
C ALA A 47 -6.74 -6.40 -3.25
N ASP A 48 -7.36 -7.56 -3.50
CA ASP A 48 -6.89 -8.84 -2.97
C ASP A 48 -5.52 -9.24 -3.53
N ALA A 49 -5.29 -9.04 -4.84
CA ALA A 49 -4.01 -9.31 -5.47
C ALA A 49 -2.91 -8.38 -4.91
N LEU A 50 -3.21 -7.09 -4.77
CA LEU A 50 -2.27 -6.10 -4.26
C LEU A 50 -1.84 -6.42 -2.82
N LYS A 51 -2.77 -6.80 -1.93
CA LYS A 51 -2.46 -7.13 -0.51
C LYS A 51 -1.50 -8.33 -0.38
N THR A 52 -1.51 -9.24 -1.34
CA THR A 52 -0.69 -10.47 -1.31
C THR A 52 0.50 -10.46 -2.26
N ASP A 53 0.76 -9.31 -2.89
CA ASP A 53 1.89 -9.18 -3.82
C ASP A 53 3.21 -9.52 -3.10
N PRO A 54 4.02 -10.44 -3.65
CA PRO A 54 5.27 -10.87 -3.02
C PRO A 54 6.37 -9.80 -3.06
N GLN A 55 6.25 -8.80 -3.93
CA GLN A 55 7.22 -7.73 -4.14
C GLN A 55 6.51 -6.36 -4.24
N PRO A 56 5.89 -5.92 -3.13
CA PRO A 56 5.03 -4.75 -3.16
C PRO A 56 5.82 -3.47 -3.44
N ARG A 57 5.25 -2.57 -4.23
CA ARG A 57 5.87 -1.30 -4.62
C ARG A 57 5.04 -0.12 -4.14
N ALA A 58 5.64 1.08 -4.16
CA ALA A 58 4.93 2.31 -3.79
C ALA A 58 3.57 2.48 -4.49
N PRO A 59 3.43 2.24 -5.82
CA PRO A 59 2.12 2.32 -6.48
C PRO A 59 1.09 1.32 -5.95
N HIS A 60 1.52 0.14 -5.48
CA HIS A 60 0.60 -0.85 -4.91
C HIS A 60 0.03 -0.31 -3.59
N LEU A 61 0.88 0.28 -2.74
CA LEU A 61 0.46 0.89 -1.48
C LEU A 61 -0.39 2.14 -1.70
N GLU A 62 -0.06 2.99 -2.68
CA GLU A 62 -0.89 4.13 -3.09
C GLU A 62 -2.28 3.68 -3.54
N ARG A 63 -2.36 2.63 -4.36
CA ARG A 63 -3.63 2.06 -4.83
C ARG A 63 -4.44 1.50 -3.68
N LEU A 64 -3.82 0.76 -2.75
CA LEU A 64 -4.49 0.27 -1.54
C LEU A 64 -5.00 1.39 -0.65
N LEU A 65 -4.24 2.48 -0.46
CA LEU A 65 -4.72 3.66 0.26
C LEU A 65 -5.94 4.28 -0.42
N ALA A 66 -5.91 4.44 -1.75
CA ALA A 66 -7.02 5.00 -2.52
C ALA A 66 -8.29 4.13 -2.45
N MET A 67 -8.13 2.82 -2.26
CA MET A 67 -9.22 1.85 -2.14
C MET A 67 -9.66 1.60 -0.68
N ASN A 68 -9.11 2.33 0.30
CA ASN A 68 -9.30 2.05 1.73
C ASN A 68 -8.98 0.60 2.13
N GLY A 69 -7.97 0.01 1.48
CA GLY A 69 -7.56 -1.39 1.65
C GLY A 69 -6.67 -1.66 2.86
N LEU A 70 -6.37 -0.65 3.68
CA LEU A 70 -5.56 -0.78 4.89
C LEU A 70 -6.45 -0.72 6.13
N ALA A 71 -6.27 -1.67 7.04
CA ALA A 71 -6.99 -1.70 8.31
C ALA A 71 -6.32 -0.80 9.36
N CYS A 72 -4.98 -0.79 9.40
CA CYS A 72 -4.22 -0.01 10.36
C CYS A 72 -2.84 0.36 9.82
N VAL A 73 -2.38 1.56 10.17
CA VAL A 73 -0.99 1.98 10.05
C VAL A 73 -0.48 2.28 11.45
N ALA A 74 0.38 1.43 11.97
CA ALA A 74 0.82 1.50 13.36
C ALA A 74 1.67 2.76 13.66
N ALA A 75 1.86 3.05 14.95
CA ALA A 75 2.87 4.00 15.38
C ALA A 75 4.28 3.50 14.99
N PRO A 76 5.23 4.40 14.64
CA PRO A 76 6.61 4.00 14.41
C PRO A 76 7.20 3.32 15.64
N LYS A 77 7.78 2.14 15.45
CA LYS A 77 8.52 1.38 16.45
C LYS A 77 10.00 1.51 16.16
N ARG A 78 10.81 1.93 17.14
CA ARG A 78 12.27 1.91 17.00
C ARG A 78 12.76 0.47 16.90
N LEU A 79 13.62 0.19 15.93
CA LEU A 79 14.39 -1.04 15.87
C LEU A 79 15.81 -0.80 16.42
N PRO A 80 16.47 -1.83 16.99
CA PRO A 80 17.86 -1.72 17.40
C PRO A 80 18.77 -1.36 16.22
N SER A 81 19.61 -0.34 16.39
CA SER A 81 20.63 0.06 15.44
C SER A 81 21.90 0.55 16.15
N GLU A 82 23.03 0.55 15.46
CA GLU A 82 24.28 1.08 16.02
C GLU A 82 24.17 2.58 16.31
N GLY A 83 24.72 2.99 17.46
CA GLY A 83 24.69 4.39 17.90
C GLY A 83 23.36 4.86 18.50
N ASP A 84 22.41 3.95 18.74
CA ASP A 84 21.20 4.23 19.51
C ASP A 84 21.53 4.70 20.94
N ARG A 85 20.75 5.66 21.46
CA ARG A 85 20.93 6.22 22.81
C ARG A 85 19.58 6.34 23.51
N GLY A 86 19.35 5.53 24.54
CA GLY A 86 18.07 5.49 25.24
C GLY A 86 16.91 5.17 24.30
N ASN A 87 15.90 6.04 24.24
CA ASN A 87 14.76 5.89 23.33
C ASN A 87 15.00 6.48 21.93
N ARG A 88 16.19 7.01 21.65
CA ARG A 88 16.54 7.59 20.36
C ARG A 88 17.24 6.56 19.49
N GLY A 89 16.86 6.48 18.23
CA GLY A 89 17.54 5.64 17.26
C GLY A 89 17.44 6.15 15.83
N ARG A 90 18.08 5.42 14.93
CA ARG A 90 18.15 5.77 13.49
C ARG A 90 17.28 4.89 12.59
N LEU A 91 16.77 3.79 13.11
CA LEU A 91 15.96 2.83 12.38
C LEU A 91 14.60 2.65 13.05
N PHE A 92 13.56 2.76 12.24
CA PHE A 92 12.19 2.59 12.67
C PHE A 92 11.42 1.70 11.71
N GLU A 93 10.42 1.02 12.25
CA GLU A 93 9.48 0.19 11.54
C GLU A 93 8.06 0.68 11.77
N VAL A 94 7.29 0.80 10.70
CA VAL A 94 5.85 1.06 10.74
C VAL A 94 5.15 -0.15 10.14
N ARG A 95 4.37 -0.85 10.95
CA ARG A 95 3.54 -1.97 10.50
C ARG A 95 2.29 -1.44 9.79
N ILE A 96 1.95 -2.07 8.66
CA ILE A 96 0.74 -1.83 7.89
C ILE A 96 -0.07 -3.12 7.87
N ASP A 97 -1.24 -3.09 8.48
CA ASP A 97 -2.21 -4.18 8.44
C ASP A 97 -3.22 -3.92 7.31
N HIS A 98 -3.54 -4.98 6.57
CA HIS A 98 -4.48 -4.92 5.47
C HIS A 98 -5.91 -5.17 5.94
N MET A 99 -6.89 -4.58 5.26
CA MET A 99 -8.26 -5.06 5.35
C MET A 99 -8.32 -6.53 4.88
N PRO A 100 -9.25 -7.34 5.43
CA PRO A 100 -9.44 -8.72 4.98
C PRO A 100 -9.59 -8.80 3.45
N GLN A 101 -9.15 -9.92 2.88
CA GLN A 101 -9.47 -10.26 1.51
C GLN A 101 -10.96 -10.57 1.37
N SER A 102 -11.44 -10.64 0.14
CA SER A 102 -12.85 -10.95 -0.15
C SER A 102 -13.32 -12.30 0.38
N ASN A 103 -12.39 -13.25 0.52
CA ASN A 103 -12.67 -14.56 1.08
C ASN A 103 -12.55 -14.59 2.62
N GLY A 104 -12.35 -13.44 3.26
CA GLY A 104 -12.21 -13.30 4.72
C GLY A 104 -10.80 -13.52 5.24
N ASN A 105 -9.83 -13.95 4.41
CA ASN A 105 -8.47 -14.17 4.85
C ASN A 105 -7.80 -12.84 5.25
N LEU A 106 -6.97 -12.88 6.29
CA LEU A 106 -6.13 -11.76 6.70
C LEU A 106 -4.77 -11.87 6.00
N PRO A 107 -4.42 -10.93 5.09
CA PRO A 107 -3.10 -10.90 4.48
C PRO A 107 -2.00 -10.70 5.51
N ALA A 108 -0.81 -11.21 5.21
CA ALA A 108 0.38 -10.88 5.97
C ALA A 108 0.64 -9.35 5.88
N PRO A 109 1.07 -8.71 6.98
CA PRO A 109 1.32 -7.28 7.00
C PRO A 109 2.49 -6.88 6.11
N TRP A 110 2.51 -5.61 5.73
CA TRP A 110 3.70 -4.94 5.21
C TRP A 110 4.36 -4.07 6.28
N PHE A 111 5.62 -3.74 6.03
CA PHE A 111 6.44 -2.94 6.93
C PHE A 111 7.13 -1.84 6.16
N VAL A 112 7.04 -0.62 6.67
CA VAL A 112 7.85 0.49 6.19
C VAL A 112 9.02 0.67 7.13
N HIS A 113 10.23 0.49 6.62
CA HIS A 113 11.45 0.80 7.33
C HIS A 113 11.89 2.21 6.99
N VAL A 114 12.13 3.00 8.04
CA VAL A 114 12.52 4.41 7.96
C VAL A 114 13.90 4.55 8.60
N HIS A 115 14.85 5.05 7.82
CA HIS A 115 16.20 5.33 8.26
C HIS A 115 16.41 6.85 8.36
N THR A 116 16.96 7.33 9.47
CA THR A 116 17.22 8.76 9.70
C THR A 116 18.71 9.05 9.75
N GLU A 117 19.09 10.25 9.32
CA GLU A 117 20.48 10.71 9.37
C GLU A 117 20.98 10.92 10.81
N LYS A 118 20.07 11.23 11.75
CA LYS A 118 20.39 11.49 13.16
C LYS A 118 19.48 10.67 14.07
N PRO A 119 19.92 10.27 15.28
CA PRO A 119 19.07 9.56 16.21
C PRO A 119 17.90 10.43 16.66
N VAL A 120 16.68 9.94 16.51
CA VAL A 120 15.44 10.63 16.91
C VAL A 120 14.57 9.73 17.76
N THR A 121 13.59 10.29 18.45
CA THR A 121 12.56 9.50 19.14
C THR A 121 11.47 9.07 18.16
N PRO A 122 10.75 7.95 18.38
CA PRO A 122 9.63 7.54 17.54
C PRO A 122 8.55 8.62 17.34
N ALA A 123 8.24 9.39 18.40
CA ALA A 123 7.24 10.46 18.34
C ALA A 123 7.64 11.60 17.38
N ALA A 124 8.93 11.96 17.35
CA ALA A 124 9.45 13.01 16.49
C ALA A 124 9.54 12.61 15.00
N LEU A 125 9.53 11.31 14.70
CA LEU A 125 9.76 10.78 13.35
C LEU A 125 8.77 11.34 12.31
N ARG A 126 7.49 11.47 12.68
CA ARG A 126 6.43 11.93 11.78
C ARG A 126 6.54 13.41 11.42
N SER A 127 7.30 14.18 12.19
CA SER A 127 7.48 15.62 12.00
C SER A 127 8.76 15.97 11.23
N LEU A 128 9.62 14.99 10.93
CA LEU A 128 10.84 15.24 10.19
C LEU A 128 10.56 15.56 8.71
N PRO A 129 11.28 16.51 8.10
CA PRO A 129 11.23 16.72 6.67
C PRO A 129 11.85 15.51 5.96
N TYR A 130 11.32 15.17 4.77
CA TYR A 130 11.74 13.94 4.07
C TYR A 130 13.25 13.86 3.78
N LYS A 131 13.91 15.00 3.60
CA LYS A 131 15.37 15.09 3.39
C LYS A 131 16.22 14.58 4.56
N ASP A 132 15.65 14.49 5.76
CA ASP A 132 16.35 14.00 6.97
C ASP A 132 16.29 12.46 7.06
N PHE A 133 15.59 11.81 6.13
CA PHE A 133 15.61 10.36 5.95
C PHE A 133 16.71 9.95 4.97
N THR A 134 17.54 9.00 5.37
CA THR A 134 18.56 8.41 4.48
C THR A 134 17.97 7.35 3.57
N ALA A 135 16.92 6.66 4.02
CA ALA A 135 16.17 5.71 3.23
C ALA A 135 14.78 5.46 3.82
N VAL A 136 13.81 5.21 2.94
CA VAL A 136 12.46 4.80 3.31
C VAL A 136 12.02 3.71 2.35
N HIS A 137 11.78 2.50 2.84
CA HIS A 137 11.44 1.37 1.98
C HIS A 137 10.38 0.44 2.57
N LEU A 138 9.58 -0.10 1.67
CA LEU A 138 8.53 -1.08 1.92
C LEU A 138 9.10 -2.49 1.85
N LYS A 139 8.70 -3.33 2.80
CA LYS A 139 9.04 -4.75 2.89
C LYS A 139 7.82 -5.60 3.22
N THR A 140 7.86 -6.86 2.78
CA THR A 140 6.91 -7.89 3.22
C THR A 140 7.31 -8.46 4.59
N ALA A 141 6.37 -9.14 5.26
CA ALA A 141 6.66 -9.86 6.50
C ALA A 141 7.76 -10.93 6.36
N ARG A 142 7.95 -11.49 5.16
CA ARG A 142 8.98 -12.50 4.89
C ARG A 142 10.38 -11.89 4.84
N GLU A 143 10.47 -10.64 4.42
CA GLU A 143 11.73 -9.96 4.13
C GLU A 143 12.13 -8.92 5.17
N VAL A 144 11.22 -8.57 6.09
CA VAL A 144 11.40 -7.46 7.02
C VAL A 144 12.73 -7.54 7.79
N ASN A 145 13.12 -8.75 8.22
CA ASN A 145 14.35 -9.02 8.96
C ASN A 145 15.55 -9.39 8.08
N LEU A 146 15.40 -9.37 6.76
CA LEU A 146 16.48 -9.67 5.82
C LEU A 146 17.16 -8.37 5.37
N GLY A 147 18.50 -8.41 5.32
CA GLY A 147 19.35 -7.26 5.02
C GLY A 147 20.57 -7.66 4.20
N SER A 148 21.52 -6.73 4.01
CA SER A 148 22.74 -6.98 3.21
C SER A 148 23.52 -8.19 3.69
N ARG A 149 23.66 -8.38 5.01
CA ARG A 149 24.33 -9.55 5.59
C ARG A 149 23.69 -10.88 5.17
N TRP A 150 22.37 -10.93 5.02
CA TRP A 150 21.70 -12.12 4.53
C TRP A 150 22.01 -12.34 3.03
N GLU A 151 21.99 -11.28 2.22
CA GLU A 151 22.38 -11.35 0.80
C GLU A 151 23.82 -11.84 0.65
N GLU A 152 24.76 -11.32 1.43
CA GLU A 152 26.17 -11.74 1.46
C GLU A 152 26.31 -13.24 1.77
N VAL A 153 25.60 -13.73 2.80
CA VAL A 153 25.60 -15.15 3.16
C VAL A 153 25.02 -15.99 2.01
N MET A 154 23.91 -15.58 1.41
CA MET A 154 23.30 -16.31 0.30
C MET A 154 24.19 -16.35 -0.93
N HIS A 155 24.86 -15.24 -1.26
CA HIS A 155 25.84 -15.19 -2.34
C HIS A 155 27.04 -16.10 -2.05
N ALA A 156 27.54 -16.13 -0.81
CA ALA A 156 28.63 -17.04 -0.40
C ALA A 156 28.22 -18.52 -0.50
N LEU A 157 26.93 -18.84 -0.36
CA LEU A 157 26.36 -20.18 -0.54
C LEU A 157 26.04 -20.53 -2.01
N GLY A 158 26.37 -19.64 -2.96
CA GLY A 158 26.16 -19.87 -4.40
C GLY A 158 24.82 -19.36 -4.95
N HIS A 159 23.98 -18.71 -4.14
CA HIS A 159 22.76 -18.04 -4.59
C HIS A 159 23.08 -16.61 -5.04
N THR A 160 23.67 -16.48 -6.22
CA THR A 160 24.19 -15.20 -6.75
C THR A 160 23.10 -14.18 -7.09
N ASP A 161 21.84 -14.60 -7.20
CA ASP A 161 20.68 -13.77 -7.48
C ASP A 161 19.86 -13.40 -6.22
N ALA A 162 20.23 -13.93 -5.05
CA ALA A 162 19.51 -13.67 -3.81
C ALA A 162 19.50 -12.18 -3.45
N LYS A 163 18.31 -11.56 -3.53
CA LYS A 163 18.12 -10.14 -3.23
C LYS A 163 16.87 -9.94 -2.39
N VAL A 164 16.99 -9.13 -1.34
CA VAL A 164 15.85 -8.67 -0.56
C VAL A 164 15.17 -7.53 -1.32
N HIS A 165 13.87 -7.67 -1.56
CA HIS A 165 13.09 -6.61 -2.18
C HIS A 165 12.97 -5.41 -1.23
N ARG A 166 13.21 -4.21 -1.78
CA ARG A 166 13.18 -2.94 -1.03
C ARG A 166 12.61 -1.85 -1.92
N ALA A 167 11.29 -1.70 -1.93
CA ALA A 167 10.66 -0.64 -2.73
C ALA A 167 10.75 0.71 -2.01
N THR A 168 11.36 1.71 -2.64
CA THR A 168 11.46 3.06 -2.09
C THR A 168 10.09 3.74 -1.98
N ILE A 169 9.84 4.44 -0.88
CA ILE A 169 8.64 5.25 -0.65
C ILE A 169 9.00 6.73 -0.69
N GLY A 170 8.36 7.49 -1.57
CA GLY A 170 8.55 8.94 -1.66
C GLY A 170 7.80 9.73 -0.58
N SER A 171 8.13 11.02 -0.48
CA SER A 171 7.61 11.95 0.54
C SER A 171 6.09 12.04 0.59
N LYS A 172 5.42 12.08 -0.57
CA LYS A 172 3.96 12.17 -0.67
C LYS A 172 3.27 10.95 -0.04
N LEU A 173 3.72 9.75 -0.39
CA LEU A 173 3.16 8.49 0.10
C LEU A 173 3.44 8.33 1.60
N LEU A 174 4.66 8.65 2.04
CA LEU A 174 4.98 8.68 3.47
C LEU A 174 4.03 9.64 4.23
N GLY A 175 3.79 10.81 3.62
CA GLY A 175 2.77 11.80 3.98
C GLY A 175 1.41 11.19 4.31
N GLN A 176 0.90 10.38 3.39
CA GLN A 176 -0.39 9.71 3.50
C GLN A 176 -0.40 8.66 4.61
N LEU A 177 0.69 7.90 4.76
CA LEU A 177 0.81 6.89 5.82
C LEU A 177 0.77 7.49 7.22
N TRP A 178 1.46 8.62 7.46
CA TRP A 178 1.38 9.29 8.76
C TRP A 178 -0.03 9.78 9.07
N LYS A 179 -0.76 10.28 8.08
CA LYS A 179 -2.17 10.69 8.25
C LYS A 179 -3.05 9.48 8.59
N ALA A 180 -2.90 8.38 7.86
CA ALA A 180 -3.63 7.15 8.11
C ALA A 180 -3.37 6.57 9.51
N GLY A 181 -2.14 6.68 10.02
CA GLY A 181 -1.76 6.17 11.34
C GLY A 181 -1.92 7.16 12.50
N SER A 182 -2.55 8.33 12.29
CA SER A 182 -2.80 9.34 13.34
C SER A 182 -4.25 9.34 13.85
N GLY A 183 -5.12 8.47 13.31
CA GLY A 183 -6.54 8.36 13.68
C GLY A 183 -6.87 7.21 14.62
N GLY A 184 -5.90 6.72 15.40
CA GLY A 184 -6.07 5.66 16.40
C GLY A 184 -5.89 6.16 17.81
#